data_AF-A0A2P4S8F8-F1
#
_entry.id   AF-A0A2P4S8F8-F1
#
_cell.length_a   1.000
_cell.length_b   1.000
_cell.length_c   1.000
_cell.angle_alpha   90.00
_cell.angle_beta   90.00
_cell.angle_gamma   90.00
#
_symmetry.space_group_name_H-M   'P 1'
#
loop_
_entity.id
_entity.type
_entity.pdbx_description
1 polymer ?
#
loop_
_entity_poly.entity_id
_entity_poly.type
_entity_poly.pdbx_seq_one_letter_code
_entity_poly.pdbx_strand_id
1 'polypeptide(L)'
;MSWYLQQPGKGLQLIYYSNGANQEYKGDIHTGYEAKRSSQEDFHLNIVSVKKNHSAIYFCASSLDTTLQSHLLSVHKLPSSTFSQNGSQHRKTVCRPIGYSQTIGC
;
A
#
# COMPACT_ATOMS: atom_id res chain seq x y z
N MET A 1 -4.17 9.00 0.83
CA MET A 1 -3.34 7.78 1.01
C MET A 1 -2.99 7.22 -0.34
N SER A 2 -1.80 6.65 -0.50
CA SER A 2 -1.28 6.21 -1.79
C SER A 2 -0.49 4.91 -1.66
N TRP A 3 -0.73 3.99 -2.59
CA TRP A 3 -0.01 2.73 -2.74
C TRP A 3 1.02 2.84 -3.86
N TYR A 4 2.24 2.46 -3.54
CA TYR A 4 3.36 2.40 -4.48
C TYR A 4 3.95 1.00 -4.51
N LEU A 5 4.61 0.67 -5.61
CA LEU A 5 5.56 -0.43 -5.66
C LEU A 5 6.93 0.04 -6.12
N GLN A 6 7.94 -0.70 -5.73
CA GLN A 6 9.31 -0.57 -6.18
C GLN A 6 9.82 -1.92 -6.65
N GLN A 7 10.06 -2.04 -7.95
CA GLN A 7 10.75 -3.20 -8.52
C GLN A 7 12.27 -2.99 -8.45
N PRO A 8 13.07 -4.07 -8.40
CA PRO A 8 14.53 -3.95 -8.48
C PRO A 8 14.97 -3.14 -9.71
N GLY A 9 15.83 -2.15 -9.50
CA GLY A 9 16.34 -1.29 -10.57
C GLY A 9 15.35 -0.26 -11.13
N LYS A 10 14.14 -0.12 -10.55
CA LYS A 10 13.17 0.91 -10.92
C LYS A 10 12.91 1.90 -9.78
N GLY A 11 12.44 3.09 -10.17
CA GLY A 11 11.91 4.07 -9.21
C GLY A 11 10.60 3.59 -8.55
N LEU A 12 10.14 4.36 -7.57
CA LEU A 12 8.79 4.18 -7.01
C LEU A 12 7.74 4.45 -8.09
N GLN A 13 6.78 3.54 -8.20
CA GLN A 13 5.68 3.63 -9.18
C GLN A 13 4.35 3.61 -8.45
N LEU A 14 3.46 4.54 -8.81
CA LEU A 14 2.15 4.68 -8.18
C LEU A 14 1.17 3.65 -8.72
N ILE A 15 0.57 2.86 -7.83
CA ILE A 15 -0.45 1.87 -8.17
C ILE A 15 -1.85 2.50 -8.08
N TYR A 16 -2.17 3.07 -6.92
CA TYR A 16 -3.42 3.76 -6.64
C TYR A 16 -3.20 4.86 -5.61
N TYR A 17 -4.02 5.90 -5.65
CA TYR A 17 -4.14 6.88 -4.59
C TYR A 17 -5.60 7.12 -4.25
N SER A 18 -5.82 7.74 -3.10
CA SER A 18 -7.15 8.09 -2.64
C SER A 18 -7.13 9.36 -1.80
N ASN A 19 -8.07 10.25 -2.09
CA ASN A 19 -8.26 11.50 -1.36
C ASN A 19 -9.19 11.33 -0.15
N GLY A 20 -10.14 10.39 -0.22
CA GLY A 20 -11.10 10.14 0.85
C GLY A 20 -11.83 8.80 0.68
N ALA A 21 -12.77 8.51 1.57
CA ALA A 21 -13.57 7.29 1.48
C ALA A 21 -14.32 7.22 0.13
N ASN A 22 -14.25 6.08 -0.54
CA ASN A 22 -14.83 5.81 -1.86
C ASN A 22 -14.32 6.76 -2.97
N GLN A 23 -13.13 7.31 -2.80
CA GLN A 23 -12.47 8.18 -3.79
C GLN A 23 -11.10 7.60 -4.14
N GLU A 24 -11.09 6.48 -4.86
CA GLU A 24 -9.89 5.81 -5.35
C GLU A 24 -9.58 6.19 -6.80
N TYR A 25 -8.30 6.42 -7.08
CA TYR A 25 -7.80 6.84 -8.39
C TYR A 25 -6.65 5.93 -8.81
N LYS A 26 -6.64 5.56 -10.08
CA LYS A 26 -5.63 4.69 -10.69
C LYS A 26 -4.32 5.45 -10.91
N GLY A 27 -3.21 4.81 -10.59
CA GLY A 27 -1.89 5.23 -11.04
C GLY A 27 -1.47 4.57 -12.35
N ASP A 28 -0.22 4.80 -12.75
CA ASP A 28 0.33 4.35 -14.03
C ASP A 28 0.37 2.83 -14.17
N ILE A 29 0.46 2.11 -13.06
CA ILE A 29 0.67 0.65 -13.02
C ILE A 29 -0.44 -0.07 -12.24
N HIS A 30 -1.68 0.33 -12.45
CA HIS A 30 -2.85 -0.22 -11.76
C HIS A 30 -3.29 -1.61 -12.26
N THR A 31 -2.81 -2.08 -13.42
CA THR A 31 -3.23 -3.35 -14.01
C THR A 31 -2.83 -4.54 -13.13
N GLY A 32 -3.79 -5.40 -12.79
CA GLY A 32 -3.57 -6.53 -11.87
C GLY A 32 -3.76 -6.19 -10.39
N TYR A 33 -4.07 -4.92 -10.10
CA TYR A 33 -4.34 -4.41 -8.76
C TYR A 33 -5.73 -3.79 -8.66
N GLU A 34 -6.35 -3.97 -7.50
CA GLU A 34 -7.60 -3.31 -7.12
C GLU A 34 -7.39 -2.63 -5.78
N ALA A 35 -7.82 -1.38 -5.64
CA ALA A 35 -7.75 -0.67 -4.37
C ALA A 35 -9.15 -0.29 -3.90
N LYS A 36 -9.36 -0.33 -2.58
CA LYS A 36 -10.64 0.04 -1.96
C LYS A 36 -10.41 0.75 -0.64
N ARG A 37 -11.05 1.89 -0.47
CA ARG A 37 -11.00 2.74 0.71
C ARG A 37 -12.42 2.99 1.21
N SER A 38 -12.94 2.05 1.99
CA SER A 38 -14.28 2.17 2.57
C SER A 38 -14.37 3.22 3.69
N SER A 39 -13.24 3.59 4.31
CA SER A 39 -13.17 4.58 5.41
C SER A 39 -11.96 5.51 5.23
N GLN A 40 -11.90 6.61 5.98
CA GLN A 40 -10.72 7.48 5.96
C GLN A 40 -9.45 6.78 6.46
N GLU A 41 -9.59 5.76 7.31
CA GLU A 41 -8.48 5.11 7.99
C GLU A 41 -7.87 3.96 7.19
N ASP A 42 -8.69 3.13 6.54
CA ASP A 42 -8.22 1.90 5.91
C ASP A 42 -8.25 2.01 4.38
N PHE A 43 -7.06 2.01 3.77
CA PHE A 43 -6.90 1.91 2.32
C PHE A 43 -6.35 0.55 1.91
N HIS A 44 -7.22 -0.32 1.40
CA HIS A 44 -6.86 -1.68 0.99
C HIS A 44 -6.32 -1.73 -0.44
N LEU A 45 -5.30 -2.56 -0.64
CA LEU A 45 -4.81 -2.98 -1.96
C LEU A 45 -4.93 -4.50 -2.09
N ASN A 46 -5.58 -4.95 -3.16
CA ASN A 46 -5.78 -6.33 -3.53
C ASN A 46 -5.00 -6.63 -4.82
N ILE A 47 -4.21 -7.70 -4.81
CA ILE A 47 -3.53 -8.23 -5.99
C ILE A 47 -4.43 -9.31 -6.59
N VAL A 48 -5.05 -9.03 -7.74
CA VAL A 48 -6.11 -9.87 -8.33
C VAL A 48 -5.55 -11.19 -8.86
N SER A 49 -4.31 -11.20 -9.33
CA SER A 49 -3.61 -12.41 -9.78
C SER A 49 -2.11 -12.25 -9.57
N VAL A 50 -1.56 -12.94 -8.57
CA VAL A 50 -0.12 -12.89 -8.30
C VAL A 50 0.66 -13.48 -9.48
N LYS A 51 1.56 -12.68 -10.05
CA LYS A 51 2.42 -13.02 -11.19
C LYS A 51 3.85 -12.62 -10.84
N LYS A 52 4.85 -13.14 -11.56
CA LYS A 52 6.28 -12.82 -11.31
C LYS A 52 6.57 -11.31 -11.33
N ASN A 53 5.87 -10.55 -12.17
CA ASN A 53 6.02 -9.09 -12.25
C ASN A 53 5.47 -8.35 -11.01
N HIS A 54 4.75 -9.03 -10.11
CA HIS A 54 4.28 -8.49 -8.83
C HIS A 54 5.29 -8.71 -7.68
N SER A 55 6.44 -9.36 -7.93
CA SER A 55 7.54 -9.43 -6.95
C SER A 55 8.23 -8.06 -6.87
N ALA A 56 7.93 -7.35 -5.79
CA ALA A 56 8.32 -5.96 -5.55
C ALA A 56 8.22 -5.64 -4.06
N ILE A 57 8.80 -4.51 -3.67
CA ILE A 57 8.53 -3.90 -2.37
C ILE A 57 7.32 -2.99 -2.52
N TYR A 58 6.29 -3.21 -1.70
CA TYR A 58 5.09 -2.38 -1.68
C TYR A 58 5.20 -1.37 -0.56
N PHE A 59 4.91 -0.11 -0.87
CA PHE A 59 4.89 0.99 0.08
C PHE A 59 3.50 1.60 0.14
N CYS A 60 3.08 2.00 1.34
CA CYS A 60 2.00 2.94 1.48
C CYS A 60 2.46 4.27 2.10
N ALA A 61 1.96 5.36 1.54
CA ALA A 61 2.02 6.68 2.16
C ALA A 61 0.63 7.12 2.62
N SER A 62 0.51 7.47 3.90
CA SER A 62 -0.64 8.13 4.48
C SER A 62 -0.20 9.48 5.03
N SER A 63 -0.98 10.52 4.75
CA SER A 63 -0.90 11.79 5.47
C SER A 63 -1.99 11.74 6.52
N LEU A 64 -1.62 11.86 7.80
CA LEU A 64 -2.59 12.28 8.81
C LEU A 64 -3.13 13.64 8.36
N ASP A 65 -4.44 13.84 8.33
CA ASP A 65 -4.96 15.20 8.27
C ASP A 65 -4.52 15.87 9.58
N THR A 66 -3.44 16.65 9.50
CA THR A 66 -2.81 17.29 10.65
C THR A 66 -3.78 18.31 11.23
N THR A 67 -4.64 17.86 12.14
CA THR A 67 -4.95 18.68 13.31
C THR A 67 -3.63 18.82 14.09
N LEU A 68 -3.02 19.99 13.93
CA LEU A 68 -1.78 20.49 14.53
C LEU A 68 -1.12 19.54 15.56
N GLN A 69 -0.28 18.61 15.10
CA GLN A 69 0.73 18.01 15.97
C GLN A 69 2.09 18.21 15.31
N SER A 70 2.67 19.38 15.62
CA SER A 70 4.11 19.52 15.73
C SER A 70 4.65 18.33 16.52
N HIS A 71 5.71 17.72 16.01
CA HIS A 71 6.54 16.67 16.63
C HIS A 71 6.47 15.30 15.94
N LEU A 72 7.56 15.06 15.18
CA LEU A 72 8.24 13.80 14.92
C LEU A 72 7.68 12.95 13.77
N LEU A 73 8.34 13.13 12.60
CA LEU A 73 8.42 12.11 11.55
C LEU A 73 9.01 10.84 12.15
N SER A 74 8.14 9.96 12.61
CA SER A 74 8.51 8.69 13.19
C SER A 74 8.82 7.71 12.06
N VAL A 75 10.09 7.60 11.68
CA VAL A 75 10.57 6.51 10.82
C VAL A 75 10.69 5.26 11.69
N HIS A 76 9.55 4.66 12.05
CA HIS A 76 9.53 3.34 12.64
C HIS A 76 9.59 2.29 11.53
N LYS A 77 10.74 1.64 11.40
CA LYS A 77 10.89 0.38 10.65
C LYS A 77 10.16 -0.71 11.45
N LEU A 78 8.87 -0.90 11.19
CA LEU A 78 8.10 -1.96 11.86
C LEU A 78 8.62 -3.35 11.41
N PRO A 79 8.54 -4.37 12.27
CA PRO A 79 8.98 -5.73 11.93
C PRO A 79 8.17 -6.23 10.74
N SER A 80 8.87 -6.79 9.77
CA SER A 80 8.30 -7.49 8.62
C SER A 80 7.22 -8.45 9.09
N SER A 81 5.95 -8.17 8.76
CA SER A 81 4.86 -9.12 9.02
C SER A 81 5.09 -10.35 8.15
N THR A 82 5.56 -11.45 8.75
CA THR A 82 5.66 -12.76 8.12
C THR A 82 4.24 -13.22 7.80
N PHE A 83 3.97 -13.57 6.53
CA PHE A 83 2.62 -14.02 6.14
C PHE A 83 2.65 -15.46 5.63
N SER A 84 1.82 -16.29 6.26
CA SER A 84 1.65 -17.71 5.97
C SER A 84 0.82 -17.92 4.71
N GLN A 85 1.28 -18.83 3.84
CA GLN A 85 0.62 -19.22 2.59
C GLN A 85 -0.41 -20.31 2.86
N ASN A 86 -1.61 -20.19 2.28
CA ASN A 86 -2.33 -21.34 1.71
C ASN A 86 -3.55 -20.91 0.88
N GLY A 87 -3.58 -21.35 -0.39
CA GLY A 87 -4.79 -21.48 -1.21
C GLY A 87 -5.32 -20.22 -1.87
N SER A 88 -5.41 -20.23 -3.21
CA SER A 88 -5.99 -19.18 -4.09
C SER A 88 -5.48 -17.76 -3.83
N GLN A 89 -4.29 -17.43 -4.36
CA GLN A 89 -3.48 -16.27 -3.95
C GLN A 89 -4.05 -14.89 -4.38
N HIS A 90 -5.22 -14.50 -3.89
CA HIS A 90 -5.58 -13.08 -3.77
C HIS A 90 -4.86 -12.51 -2.54
N ARG A 91 -3.98 -11.52 -2.74
CA ARG A 91 -3.21 -10.93 -1.64
C ARG A 91 -3.77 -9.55 -1.30
N LYS A 92 -4.34 -9.43 -0.10
CA LYS A 92 -4.90 -8.18 0.44
C LYS A 92 -3.91 -7.55 1.43
N THR A 93 -3.63 -6.26 1.25
CA THR A 93 -2.83 -5.44 2.16
C THR A 93 -3.64 -4.22 2.59
N VAL A 94 -3.34 -3.64 3.75
CA VAL A 94 -4.05 -2.47 4.29
C VAL A 94 -3.05 -1.39 4.66
N CYS A 95 -3.40 -0.15 4.34
CA CYS A 95 -2.67 1.03 4.73
C CYS A 95 -3.49 1.86 5.71
N ARG A 96 -2.84 2.26 6.79
CA ARG A 96 -3.43 3.01 7.90
C ARG A 96 -2.75 4.37 8.08
N PRO A 97 -3.37 5.33 8.78
CA PRO A 97 -2.83 6.69 8.94
C PRO A 97 -1.55 6.74 9.79
N ILE A 98 -1.34 5.72 10.62
CA ILE A 98 -0.21 5.62 11.54
C ILE A 98 0.85 4.71 10.91
N GLY A 99 1.80 5.31 10.21
CA GLY A 99 3.04 4.66 9.80
C GLY A 99 3.09 4.22 8.33
N TYR A 100 4.30 4.31 7.77
CA TYR A 100 4.65 3.70 6.48
C TYR A 100 4.65 2.18 6.64
N SER A 101 3.81 1.48 5.87
CA SER A 101 3.87 0.03 5.80
C SER A 101 4.71 -0.41 4.59
N GLN A 102 5.64 -1.34 4.83
CA GLN A 102 6.43 -1.98 3.78
C GLN A 102 6.08 -3.47 3.77
N THR A 103 5.63 -3.98 2.63
CA THR A 103 5.35 -5.41 2.46
C THR A 103 6.30 -5.99 1.42
N ILE A 104 7.03 -7.05 1.81
CA ILE A 104 7.88 -7.82 0.91
C ILE A 104 6.99 -8.85 0.20
N GLY A 105 6.86 -8.69 -1.12
CA GLY A 105 6.32 -9.72 -2.01
C GLY A 105 7.40 -10.77 -2.29
N CYS A 106 7.06 -12.06 -2.25
CA CYS A 106 7.93 -13.13 -2.70
C CYS A 106 7.89 -13.18 -4.23
#